data_AF-A0A329S4F9-F1
#
_entry.id   AF-A0A329S4F9-F1
#
_cell.length_a   1.000
_cell.length_b   1.000
_cell.length_c   1.000
_cell.angle_alpha   90.00
_cell.angle_beta   90.00
_cell.angle_gamma   90.00
#
_symmetry.space_group_name_H-M   'P 1'
#
loop_
_entity.id
_entity.type
_entity.pdbx_description
1 polymer ?
#
loop_
_entity_poly.entity_id
_entity_poly.type
_entity_poly.pdbx_seq_one_letter_code
_entity_poly.pdbx_strand_id
1 'polypeptide(L)' 'MPPVVFDKILDGVVQSDDYFVQKYDAHDARGISPHQKGTAALRMFCYGVAANSTDECLLISESSAMESFKRFTEALGK' A
#
# COMPACT_ATOMS: atom_id res chain seq x y z
N MET A 1 -7.80 -6.68 11.32
CA MET A 1 -8.77 -5.62 10.97
C MET A 1 -9.92 -6.25 10.19
N PRO A 2 -11.20 -5.90 10.41
CA PRO A 2 -12.29 -6.40 9.59
C PRO A 2 -12.13 -5.93 8.13
N PRO A 3 -12.43 -6.76 7.11
CA PRO A 3 -12.22 -6.42 5.70
C PRO A 3 -12.90 -5.09 5.29
N VAL A 4 -14.14 -4.89 5.77
CA VAL A 4 -14.94 -3.70 5.50
C VAL A 4 -14.30 -2.40 5.99
N VAL A 5 -13.52 -2.45 7.08
CA VAL A 5 -12.82 -1.26 7.59
C VAL A 5 -11.60 -0.97 6.73
N PHE A 6 -10.87 -2.01 6.32
CA PHE A 6 -9.71 -1.87 5.44
C PHE A 6 -10.11 -1.28 4.08
N ASP A 7 -11.17 -1.77 3.45
CA ASP A 7 -11.62 -1.27 2.14
C ASP A 7 -12.06 0.20 2.20
N LYS A 8 -12.71 0.64 3.29
CA LYS A 8 -13.10 2.05 3.47
C LYS A 8 -11.89 2.98 3.62
N ILE A 9 -10.89 2.56 4.40
CA ILE A 9 -9.65 3.31 4.55
C ILE A 9 -8.93 3.37 3.21
N LEU A 10 -8.84 2.24 2.52
CA LEU A 10 -8.17 2.15 1.23
C LEU A 10 -8.85 3.02 0.17
N ASP A 11 -10.19 3.05 0.12
CA ASP A 11 -10.95 3.93 -0.76
C ASP A 11 -10.63 5.41 -0.49
N GLY A 12 -10.63 5.84 0.77
CA GLY A 12 -10.25 7.21 1.14
C GLY A 12 -8.79 7.55 0.76
N VAL A 13 -7.87 6.61 0.94
CA VAL A 13 -6.46 6.77 0.55
C VAL A 13 -6.30 6.86 -0.97
N VAL A 14 -7.00 6.02 -1.74
CA VAL A 14 -6.99 6.06 -3.21
C VAL A 14 -7.58 7.37 -3.74
N GLN A 15 -8.59 7.92 -3.08
CA GLN A 15 -9.16 9.23 -3.43
C GLN A 15 -8.22 10.40 -3.08
N SER A 16 -7.34 10.22 -2.08
CA SER A 16 -6.42 11.27 -1.60
C SER A 16 -5.09 11.30 -2.35
N ASP A 17 -4.61 10.17 -2.88
CA ASP A 17 -3.34 10.07 -3.58
C ASP A 17 -3.38 9.08 -4.78
N ASP A 18 -3.18 9.62 -5.99
CA ASP A 18 -3.08 8.90 -7.27
C ASP A 18 -1.98 7.82 -7.30
N TYR A 19 -1.06 7.82 -6.35
CA TYR A 19 -0.09 6.74 -6.18
C TYR A 19 -0.77 5.40 -5.91
N PHE A 20 -1.87 5.37 -5.16
CA PHE A 20 -2.53 4.11 -4.82
C PHE A 20 -3.37 3.56 -5.97
N VAL A 21 -3.76 4.38 -6.94
CA VAL A 21 -4.42 3.93 -8.17
C VAL A 21 -3.53 2.91 -8.90
N GLN A 22 -4.12 1.79 -9.32
CA GLN A 22 -3.41 0.80 -10.12
C GLN A 22 -3.15 1.37 -11.52
N LYS A 23 -1.90 1.32 -11.96
CA LYS A 23 -1.48 1.79 -13.29
C LYS A 23 -0.97 0.61 -14.10
N TYR A 24 -1.11 0.70 -15.42
CA TYR A 24 -0.46 -0.22 -16.35
C TYR A 24 0.98 0.23 -16.58
N ASP A 25 1.90 -0.71 -16.66
CA ASP A 25 3.27 -0.41 -17.02
C ASP A 25 3.46 -0.27 -18.54
N ALA A 26 4.67 0.07 -18.97
CA ALA A 26 4.99 0.28 -20.39
C ALA A 26 4.82 -0.99 -21.26
N HIS A 27 4.69 -2.16 -20.64
CA HIS A 27 4.46 -3.45 -21.30
C HIS A 27 2.99 -3.90 -21.20
N ASP A 28 2.08 -3.01 -20.82
CA ASP A 28 0.65 -3.29 -20.60
C ASP A 28 0.39 -4.27 -19.45
N ALA A 29 1.38 -4.54 -18.59
CA ALA A 29 1.18 -5.36 -17.41
C ALA A 29 0.55 -4.53 -16.29
N ARG A 30 -0.34 -5.17 -15.52
CA ARG A 30 -0.97 -4.54 -14.36
C ARG A 30 0.10 -4.31 -13.29
N GLY A 31 0.33 -3.04 -12.95
CA GLY A 31 1.19 -2.65 -11.84
C GLY A 31 0.60 -3.04 -10.48
N ILE A 32 1.32 -2.69 -9.41
CA ILE A 32 0.94 -3.01 -8.03
C ILE A 32 -0.45 -2.44 -7.70
N SER A 33 -1.35 -3.31 -7.24
CA SER A 33 -2.72 -2.94 -6.91
C SER A 33 -2.81 -2.07 -5.65
N PRO A 34 -3.91 -1.31 -5.46
CA PRO A 34 -4.11 -0.47 -4.28
C PRO A 34 -4.11 -1.32 -3.02
N HIS A 35 -4.77 -2.48 -3.06
CA HIS A 35 -4.83 -3.44 -1.95
C HIS A 35 -3.45 -3.90 -1.53
N GLN A 36 -2.56 -4.26 -2.48
CA GLN A 36 -1.21 -4.66 -2.14
C GLN A 36 -0.39 -3.51 -1.51
N LYS A 37 -0.50 -2.28 -2.05
CA LYS A 37 0.16 -1.09 -1.48
C LYS A 37 -0.35 -0.78 -0.07
N GLY A 38 -1.67 -0.79 0.11
CA GLY A 38 -2.32 -0.53 1.39
C GLY A 38 -2.04 -1.61 2.44
N THR A 39 -2.00 -2.88 2.04
CA THR A 39 -1.61 -3.98 2.94
C THR A 39 -0.15 -3.86 3.36
N ALA A 40 0.77 -3.56 2.43
CA ALA A 40 2.18 -3.34 2.78
C ALA A 40 2.35 -2.16 3.74
N ALA A 41 1.69 -1.04 3.48
CA ALA A 41 1.70 0.14 4.36
C ALA A 41 1.12 -0.16 5.75
N LEU A 42 -0.05 -0.81 5.83
CA LEU A 42 -0.68 -1.17 7.10
C LEU A 42 0.18 -2.16 7.89
N ARG A 43 0.83 -3.10 7.20
CA ARG A 43 1.74 -4.06 7.82
C ARG A 43 2.95 -3.38 8.43
N MET A 44 3.58 -2.45 7.71
CA MET A 44 4.66 -1.61 8.24
C MET A 44 4.17 -0.75 9.41
N PHE A 45 2.93 -0.27 9.38
CA PHE A 45 2.33 0.50 10.48
C PHE A 45 2.13 -0.34 11.75
N CYS A 46 1.66 -1.58 11.62
CA CYS A 46 1.36 -2.46 12.76
C CYS A 46 2.59 -3.17 13.33
N TYR A 47 3.51 -3.62 12.47
CA TYR A 47 4.65 -4.47 12.86
C TYR A 47 6.00 -3.78 12.76
N GLY A 48 6.06 -2.58 12.18
CA GLY A 48 7.30 -1.87 11.91
C GLY A 48 8.01 -2.34 10.63
N VAL A 49 8.98 -1.54 10.19
CA VAL A 49 9.72 -1.76 8.94
C VAL A 49 10.52 -3.06 8.95
N ALA A 50 11.09 -3.44 10.10
CA ALA A 50 11.93 -4.64 10.24
C ALA A 50 11.19 -5.97 10.01
N ALA A 51 9.87 -5.99 10.23
CA ALA A 51 9.04 -7.17 9.98
C ALA A 51 8.56 -7.28 8.53
N ASN A 52 8.72 -6.21 7.72
CA ASN A 52 8.33 -6.22 6.32
C ASN A 52 9.44 -6.74 5.39
N SER A 53 10.71 -6.72 5.84
CA SER A 53 11.82 -7.30 5.07
C SER A 53 11.79 -8.83 5.05
N THR A 54 11.05 -9.46 5.98
CA THR A 54 10.75 -10.89 6.00
C THR A 54 9.54 -11.20 5.13
N ASP A 55 9.70 -11.06 3.82
CA ASP A 55 9.11 -11.84 2.71
C ASP A 55 7.57 -12.02 2.59
N GLU A 56 6.73 -11.66 3.55
CA GLU A 56 5.30 -11.99 3.48
C GLU A 56 4.52 -11.09 2.50
N CYS A 57 5.21 -10.16 1.82
CA CYS A 57 4.72 -9.33 0.72
C CYS A 57 5.52 -9.62 -0.58
N LEU A 58 5.71 -10.90 -0.94
CA LEU A 58 6.47 -11.42 -2.10
C LEU A 58 6.31 -10.66 -3.45
N LEU A 59 5.30 -9.80 -3.60
CA LEU A 59 4.97 -9.08 -4.84
C LEU A 59 5.34 -7.59 -4.81
N ILE A 60 5.92 -7.07 -3.73
CA ILE A 60 6.30 -5.65 -3.58
C ILE A 60 7.76 -5.54 -3.12
N SER A 61 8.56 -4.77 -3.87
CA SER A 61 9.92 -4.37 -3.45
C SER A 61 9.88 -3.54 -2.16
N GLU A 62 10.86 -3.71 -1.27
CA GLU A 62 10.98 -2.94 -0.02
C GLU A 62 10.85 -1.43 -0.23
N SER A 63 11.47 -0.91 -1.29
CA SER A 63 11.38 0.52 -1.67
C SER A 63 9.95 0.97 -1.97
N SER A 64 9.16 0.12 -2.65
CA SER A 64 7.76 0.40 -2.95
C SER A 64 6.87 0.25 -1.72
N ALA A 65 7.20 -0.66 -0.80
CA ALA A 65 6.49 -0.80 0.47
C ALA A 65 6.75 0.41 1.38
N MET A 66 7.98 0.90 1.45
CA MET A 66 8.34 2.10 2.22
C MET A 66 7.66 3.36 1.67
N GLU A 67 7.65 3.52 0.34
CA GLU A 67 6.95 4.63 -0.31
C GLU A 67 5.43 4.55 -0.07
N SER A 68 4.85 3.35 -0.16
CA SER A 68 3.45 3.12 0.19
C SER A 68 3.16 3.49 1.64
N PHE A 69 4.02 3.10 2.58
CA PHE A 69 3.86 3.44 4.00
C PHE A 69 3.85 4.95 4.23
N LYS A 70 4.84 5.66 3.69
CA LYS A 70 4.94 7.12 3.83
C LYS A 70 3.66 7.81 3.33
N ARG A 71 3.27 7.52 2.09
CA ARG A 71 2.11 8.16 1.44
C ARG A 71 0.78 7.77 2.11
N PHE A 72 0.70 6.54 2.62
CA PHE A 72 -0.46 6.07 3.39
C PHE A 72 -0.62 6.87 4.69
N THR A 73 0.47 7.10 5.44
CA THR A 73 0.41 7.92 6.66
C THR A 73 0.08 9.38 6.38
N GLU A 74 0.59 9.94 5.28
CA GLU A 74 0.25 11.29 4.83
C GLU A 74 -1.22 11.42 4.40
N ALA A 75 -1.77 10.39 3.73
CA ALA A 75 -3.17 10.36 3.30
C ALA A 75 -4.14 10.19 4.47
N LEU A 76 -3.76 9.47 5.52
CA LEU A 76 -4.55 9.30 6.75
C LEU A 76 -4.56 10.55 7.65
N GLY A 77 -3.53 11.39 7.57
CA GLY A 77 -3.41 12.62 8.36
C GLY A 77 -4.16 13.82 7.78
N LYS A 78 -4.81 13.66 6.64
CA LYS A 78 -5.69 14.66 6.00
C LYS A 78 -7.13 14.43 6.40
#